data_AF-A0A9D1H8M7-F1
#
_entry.id   AF-A0A9D1H8M7-F1
#
_cell.length_a   1.000
_cell.length_b   1.000
_cell.length_c   1.000
_cell.angle_alpha   90.00
_cell.angle_beta   90.00
_cell.angle_gamma   90.00
#
_symmetry.space_group_name_H-M   'P 1'
#
loop_
_entity.id
_entity.type
_entity.pdbx_description
1 polymer ?
#
loop_
_entity_poly.entity_id
_entity_poly.type
_entity_poly.pdbx_seq_one_letter_code
_entity_poly.pdbx_strand_id
1 'polypeptide(L)' 'MEDKPRFLVVSSDVLPSVFLKVIEAKRLLSKAQAKNSSEACRMVGISRSAYYKYKDNVQVYEDTASGQLCTLYMR' A
#
# COMPACT_ATOMS: atom_id res chain seq x y z
N MET A 1 -15.95 -17.44 17.55
CA MET A 1 -15.21 -16.19 17.84
C MET A 1 -15.23 -15.38 16.56
N GLU A 2 -15.90 -14.24 16.53
CA GLU A 2 -15.68 -13.28 15.46
C GLU A 2 -14.21 -12.91 15.49
N ASP A 3 -13.50 -13.28 14.43
CA ASP A 3 -12.09 -12.98 14.26
C ASP A 3 -11.98 -11.48 13.98
N LYS A 4 -11.97 -10.68 15.06
CA LYS A 4 -11.80 -9.23 14.95
C LYS A 4 -10.50 -8.98 14.16
N PRO A 5 -10.55 -8.22 13.05
CA PRO A 5 -9.36 -7.99 12.23
C PRO A 5 -8.27 -7.38 13.11
N ARG A 6 -7.19 -8.13 13.29
CA ARG A 6 -5.98 -7.67 13.96
C ARG A 6 -5.10 -6.99 12.92
N PHE A 7 -4.84 -5.70 13.10
CA PHE A 7 -3.86 -4.99 12.29
C PHE A 7 -2.45 -5.33 12.78
N LEU A 8 -1.53 -5.50 11.85
CA LEU A 8 -0.11 -5.75 12.13
C LEU A 8 0.71 -4.60 11.53
N VAL A 9 1.63 -4.06 12.32
CA VAL A 9 2.70 -3.20 11.82
C VAL A 9 3.89 -4.11 11.54
N VAL A 10 4.37 -4.10 10.30
CA VAL A 10 5.42 -5.00 9.82
C VAL A 10 6.50 -4.17 9.14
N SER A 11 7.75 -4.49 9.42
CA SER A 11 8.88 -3.83 8.77
C SER A 11 8.87 -4.12 7.27
N SER A 12 9.17 -3.10 6.46
CA SER A 12 9.03 -3.19 5.00
C SER A 12 9.99 -4.16 4.32
N ASP A 13 11.13 -4.43 4.93
CA ASP A 13 12.19 -5.34 4.45
C ASP A 13 11.78 -6.81 4.47
N VAL A 14 10.85 -7.20 5.37
CA VAL A 14 10.35 -8.58 5.45
C VAL A 14 9.09 -8.80 4.59
N LEU A 15 8.57 -7.75 3.97
CA LEU A 15 7.35 -7.85 3.16
C LEU A 15 7.63 -8.45 1.78
N PRO A 16 6.70 -9.27 1.25
CA PRO A 16 6.73 -9.64 -0.16
C PRO A 16 6.75 -8.39 -1.06
N SER A 17 7.61 -8.41 -2.08
CA SER A 17 7.83 -7.27 -2.98
C SER A 17 6.56 -6.74 -3.66
N VAL A 18 5.51 -7.57 -3.76
CA VAL A 18 4.21 -7.17 -4.30
C VAL A 18 3.58 -6.01 -3.53
N PHE A 19 3.74 -5.91 -2.20
CA PHE A 19 3.16 -4.81 -1.41
C PHE A 19 3.82 -3.47 -1.73
N LEU A 20 5.16 -3.45 -1.83
CA LEU A 20 5.90 -2.26 -2.23
C LEU A 20 5.53 -1.82 -3.65
N LYS A 21 5.34 -2.77 -4.57
CA LYS A 21 4.89 -2.45 -5.93
C LYS A 21 3.45 -1.93 -5.99
N VAL A 22 2.56 -2.38 -5.11
CA VAL A 22 1.20 -1.85 -4.98
C VAL A 22 1.22 -0.40 -4.50
N ILE A 23 2.07 -0.11 -3.51
CA ILE A 23 2.31 1.27 -3.03
C ILE A 23 2.81 2.15 -4.18
N GLU A 24 3.79 1.67 -4.94
CA GLU A 24 4.35 2.42 -6.06
C GLU A 24 3.32 2.65 -7.18
N ALA A 25 2.49 1.65 -7.49
CA ALA A 25 1.38 1.82 -8.44
C ALA A 25 0.38 2.89 -7.96
N LYS A 26 0.05 2.92 -6.66
CA LYS A 26 -0.80 3.98 -6.07
C LYS A 26 -0.13 5.35 -6.19
N ARG A 27 1.18 5.43 -5.97
CA ARG A 27 1.98 6.66 -6.11
C ARG A 27 2.00 7.19 -7.56
N LEU A 28 2.11 6.30 -8.55
CA LEU A 28 2.06 6.71 -9.97
C LEU A 28 0.69 7.31 -10.31
N LEU A 29 -0.38 6.73 -9.79
CA LEU A 29 -1.75 7.25 -9.99
C LEU A 29 -1.94 8.59 -9.29
N SER A 30 -1.50 8.74 -8.03
CA SER A 30 -1.66 10.00 -7.29
C SER A 30 -0.86 11.15 -7.88
N LYS A 31 0.29 10.87 -8.50
CA LYS A 31 1.10 11.86 -9.22
C LYS A 31 0.71 12.04 -10.69
N ALA A 32 -0.39 11.44 -11.15
CA ALA A 32 -0.83 11.44 -12.56
C ALA A 32 0.25 10.98 -13.56
N GLN A 33 1.20 10.15 -13.11
CA GLN A 33 2.27 9.56 -13.93
C GLN A 33 1.80 8.32 -14.70
N ALA A 34 0.67 7.74 -14.29
CA ALA A 34 -0.05 6.71 -15.02
C ALA A 34 -1.51 7.15 -15.19
N LYS A 35 -2.10 6.90 -16.36
CA LYS A 35 -3.47 7.32 -16.70
C LYS A 35 -4.53 6.49 -15.97
N ASN A 36 -4.25 5.23 -15.68
CA ASN A 36 -5.16 4.31 -15.01
C ASN A 36 -4.42 3.16 -14.32
N SER A 37 -5.15 2.37 -13.52
CA SER A 37 -4.60 1.26 -12.74
C SER A 37 -3.89 0.22 -13.61
N SER A 38 -4.38 -0.03 -14.82
CA SER A 38 -3.79 -1.02 -15.72
C SER A 38 -2.40 -0.56 -16.21
N GLU A 39 -2.26 0.72 -16.54
CA GLU A 39 -0.98 1.32 -16.92
C GLU A 39 0.00 1.32 -15.73
N ALA A 40 -0.44 1.73 -14.55
CA ALA A 40 0.38 1.73 -13.35
C ALA A 40 0.92 0.32 -13.01
N CYS A 41 0.05 -0.71 -13.07
CA CYS A 41 0.45 -2.11 -12.85
C CYS A 41 1.53 -2.57 -13.84
N ARG A 42 1.39 -2.19 -15.11
CA ARG A 42 2.37 -2.49 -16.16
C ARG A 42 3.72 -1.82 -15.88
N MET A 43 3.71 -0.55 -15.47
CA MET A 43 4.93 0.22 -15.17
C MET A 43 5.72 -0.37 -14.01
N VAL A 44 5.06 -0.87 -12.97
CA VAL A 44 5.73 -1.43 -11.77
C VAL A 44 5.99 -2.95 -11.86
N GLY A 45 5.47 -3.61 -12.91
CA GLY A 45 5.62 -5.03 -13.13
C GLY A 45 4.86 -5.89 -12.11
N ILE A 46 3.55 -5.66 -11.95
CA ILE A 46 2.60 -6.55 -11.24
C ILE A 46 1.36 -6.82 -12.08
N SER A 47 0.66 -7.92 -11.79
CA SER A 47 -0.65 -8.17 -12.39
C SER A 47 -1.71 -7.25 -11.80
N ARG A 48 -2.76 -6.97 -12.60
CA ARG A 48 -3.93 -6.23 -12.13
C ARG A 48 -4.61 -6.93 -10.96
N SER A 49 -4.69 -8.27 -10.99
CA SER A 49 -5.27 -9.06 -9.90
C SER A 49 -4.49 -8.89 -8.59
N ALA A 50 -3.16 -8.86 -8.65
CA ALA A 50 -2.34 -8.57 -7.47
C ALA A 50 -2.61 -7.15 -6.93
N TYR A 51 -2.70 -6.15 -7.81
CA TYR A 51 -3.07 -4.80 -7.40
C TYR A 51 -4.42 -4.74 -6.70
N TYR A 52 -5.48 -5.27 -7.31
CA TYR A 52 -6.83 -5.23 -6.75
C TYR A 52 -6.97 -6.06 -5.46
N LYS A 53 -6.16 -7.12 -5.29
CA LYS A 53 -6.13 -7.92 -4.06
C LYS A 53 -5.63 -7.11 -2.84
N TYR A 54 -4.72 -6.16 -3.05
CA TYR A 54 -3.99 -5.51 -1.97
C TYR A 54 -4.18 -3.99 -1.86
N LYS A 55 -4.69 -3.31 -2.90
CA LYS A 55 -4.73 -1.83 -2.98
C LYS A 55 -5.39 -1.13 -1.79
N ASP A 56 -6.39 -1.76 -1.20
CA ASP A 56 -7.18 -1.20 -0.10
C ASP A 56 -6.58 -1.55 1.28
N ASN A 57 -5.71 -2.57 1.33
CA ASN A 57 -5.12 -3.10 2.56
C ASN A 57 -3.66 -2.66 2.79
N VAL A 58 -3.02 -2.07 1.78
CA VAL A 58 -1.61 -1.65 1.84
C VAL A 58 -1.50 -0.13 1.67
N GLN A 59 -0.90 0.52 2.67
CA GLN A 59 -0.76 1.97 2.74
C GLN A 59 0.63 2.32 3.29
N VAL A 60 1.15 3.47 2.91
CA VAL A 60 2.43 3.97 3.44
C VAL A 60 2.14 4.63 4.78
N TYR A 61 2.96 4.31 5.78
CA TYR A 61 3.04 5.10 6.99
C TYR A 61 4.02 6.24 6.76
N GLU A 62 3.53 7.49 6.84
CA GLU A 62 4.40 8.66 6.80
C GLU A 62 4.86 8.98 8.22
N ASP A 63 6.16 8.80 8.46
CA ASP A 63 6.77 9.08 9.75
C ASP A 63 6.59 10.56 10.10
N THR A 64 5.90 10.82 11.21
CA THR A 64 5.80 12.15 11.79
C THR A 64 6.83 12.21 12.90
N ALA A 65 7.63 13.28 12.95
CA ALA A 65 8.80 13.43 13.82
C ALA A 65 8.69 12.68 15.17
N SER A 66 9.74 11.91 15.49
CA SER A 66 9.82 11.08 16.69
C SER A 66 9.37 11.81 17.96
N GLY A 67 8.40 11.22 18.68
CA GLY A 67 7.84 11.79 19.90
C GLY A 67 6.51 12.53 19.72
N GLN A 68 5.98 12.63 18.49
CA GLN A 68 4.64 13.17 18.25
C GLN A 68 3.57 12.07 18.24
N LEU A 69 2.39 12.38 18.82
CA LEU A 69 1.22 11.52 18.77
C LEU A 69 0.69 11.43 17.33
N CYS A 70 0.69 10.24 16.75
CA CYS A 70 0.14 9.97 15.43
C CYS A 70 -1.21 9.24 15.55
N THR A 71 -2.22 9.66 14.77
CA THR A 71 -3.51 8.96 14.67
C THR A 71 -3.61 8.21 13.35
N LEU A 72 -3.63 6.88 13.41
CA LEU A 72 -3.85 6.01 12.26
C LEU A 72 -5.34 5.71 12.10
N TYR A 73 -5.96 6.30 11.09
CA TYR A 73 -7.33 5.94 10.70
C TYR A 73 -7.32 4.72 9.79
N MET A 74 -7.57 3.54 10.38
CA MET A 74 -7.71 2.27 9.66
C MET A 74 -9.19 1.95 9.51
N ARG A 75 -9.64 1.71 8.27
CA ARG A 75 -11.04 1.48 7.92
C ARG A 75 -11.44 0.02 8.09
#